data_AF-A0A093W7K7-F1
#
_entry.id   AF-A0A093W7K7-F1
#
_cell.length_a   1.000
_cell.length_b   1.000
_cell.length_c   1.000
_cell.angle_alpha   90.00
_cell.angle_beta   90.00
_cell.angle_gamma   90.00
#
_symmetry.space_group_name_H-M   'P 1'
#
loop_
_entity.id
_entity.type
_entity.pdbx_description
1 polymer ?
#
loop_
_entity_poly.entity_id
_entity_poly.type
_entity_poly.pdbx_seq_one_letter_code
_entity_poly.pdbx_strand_id
1 'polypeptide(L)'
;MDKIVNFIKLRLIEITGLILVATGIFIFYSLITYSPANPTIIFPENADPRALLIRYGSSFADFILQAFGLIAFGLCMNFMTWGAKLGLDKK
;
A
#
# COMPACT_ATOMS: atom_id res chain seq x y z
N MET A 1 6.26 -0.04 35.87
CA MET A 1 5.52 0.60 34.76
C MET A 1 6.33 0.59 33.47
N ASP A 2 7.60 1.03 33.50
CA ASP A 2 8.38 1.33 32.30
C ASP A 2 8.66 0.12 31.38
N LYS A 3 8.83 -1.08 31.95
CA LYS A 3 9.01 -2.31 31.17
C LYS A 3 7.80 -2.64 30.29
N ILE A 4 6.59 -2.43 30.80
CA ILE A 4 5.35 -2.68 30.05
C ILE A 4 5.20 -1.64 28.93
N VAL A 5 5.46 -0.37 29.24
CA VAL A 5 5.41 0.71 28.25
C VAL A 5 6.43 0.49 27.13
N ASN A 6 7.67 0.10 27.46
CA ASN A 6 8.70 -0.18 26.46
C ASN A 6 8.34 -1.39 25.61
N PHE A 7 7.77 -2.45 26.20
CA PHE A 7 7.27 -3.59 25.43
C PHE A 7 6.19 -3.17 24.44
N ILE A 8 5.19 -2.39 24.87
CA ILE A 8 4.10 -1.92 23.99
C ILE A 8 4.66 -1.06 22.85
N LYS A 9 5.59 -0.13 23.15
CA LYS A 9 6.23 0.69 22.13
C LYS A 9 6.93 -0.15 21.06
N LEU A 10 7.69 -1.16 21.46
CA LEU A 10 8.39 -2.04 20.52
C LEU A 10 7.40 -2.78 19.61
N ARG A 11 6.32 -3.33 20.18
CA ARG A 11 5.29 -4.04 19.40
C ARG A 11 4.55 -3.13 18.43
N LEU A 12 4.28 -1.88 18.81
CA LEU A 12 3.66 -0.90 17.92
C LEU A 12 4.57 -0.57 16.72
N ILE A 13 5.88 -0.45 16.94
CA ILE A 13 6.85 -0.22 15.86
C ILE A 13 6.89 -1.42 14.91
N GLU A 14 6.95 -2.65 15.45
CA GLU A 14 6.92 -3.89 14.65
C GLU A 14 5.67 -3.99 13.78
N ILE A 15 4.49 -3.76 14.38
CA ILE A 15 3.21 -3.78 13.66
C ILE A 15 3.16 -2.69 12.58
N THR A 16 3.67 -1.49 12.89
CA THR A 16 3.74 -0.39 11.92
C THR A 16 4.62 -0.75 10.74
N GLY A 17 5.78 -1.38 10.98
CA GLY A 17 6.65 -1.90 9.93
C GLY A 17 5.94 -2.92 9.03
N LEU A 18 5.24 -3.88 9.63
CA LEU A 18 4.45 -4.87 8.90
C LEU A 18 3.34 -4.24 8.06
N ILE A 19 2.61 -3.25 8.61
CA ILE A 19 1.57 -2.51 7.89
C ILE A 19 2.16 -1.76 6.69
N LEU A 20 3.34 -1.14 6.83
CA LEU A 20 4.01 -0.45 5.73
C LEU A 20 4.42 -1.41 4.61
N VAL A 21 4.94 -2.59 4.95
CA VAL A 21 5.26 -3.63 3.95
C VAL A 21 4.01 -4.11 3.24
N ALA A 22 2.96 -4.43 3.98
CA ALA A 22 1.68 -4.87 3.41
C ALA A 22 1.07 -3.80 2.51
N THR A 23 1.18 -2.53 2.90
CA THR A 23 0.78 -1.38 2.08
C THR A 23 1.57 -1.37 0.78
N GLY A 24 2.90 -1.43 0.83
CA GLY A 24 3.74 -1.49 -0.37
C GLY A 24 3.37 -2.62 -1.33
N ILE A 25 3.07 -3.81 -0.81
CA ILE A 25 2.58 -4.96 -1.60
C ILE A 25 1.24 -4.66 -2.26
N PHE A 26 0.30 -4.06 -1.52
CA PHE A 26 -1.00 -3.69 -2.06
C PHE A 26 -0.89 -2.65 -3.18
N ILE A 27 -0.04 -1.63 -3.02
CA ILE A 27 0.20 -0.63 -4.07
C ILE A 27 0.80 -1.31 -5.29
N PHE A 28 1.84 -2.14 -5.11
CA PHE A 28 2.48 -2.86 -6.21
C PHE A 28 1.48 -3.75 -6.97
N TYR A 29 0.68 -4.53 -6.24
CA TYR A 29 -0.38 -5.36 -6.81
C TYR A 29 -1.39 -4.51 -7.62
N SER A 30 -1.81 -3.37 -7.08
CA SER A 30 -2.73 -2.46 -7.76
C SER A 30 -2.12 -1.89 -9.04
N LEU A 31 -0.83 -1.56 -9.05
CA LEU A 31 -0.13 -1.05 -10.24
C LEU A 31 0.03 -2.12 -11.33
N ILE A 32 0.39 -3.36 -10.98
CA ILE A 32 0.60 -4.42 -12.00
C ILE A 32 -0.73 -4.94 -12.58
N THR A 33 -1.83 -4.82 -11.84
CA THR A 33 -3.17 -5.26 -12.28
C THR A 33 -4.00 -4.13 -12.89
N TYR A 34 -3.47 -2.90 -12.88
CA TYR A 34 -4.14 -1.76 -13.48
C TYR A 34 -4.26 -1.90 -15.00
N SER A 35 -5.45 -1.62 -15.49
CA SER A 35 -5.75 -1.45 -16.90
C SER A 35 -6.62 -0.20 -17.06
N PRO A 36 -6.41 0.62 -18.11
CA PRO A 36 -7.29 1.75 -18.41
C PRO A 36 -8.76 1.36 -18.64
N ALA A 37 -9.03 0.08 -18.94
CA ALA A 37 -10.39 -0.45 -19.08
C ALA A 37 -11.04 -0.83 -17.74
N ASN A 38 -10.30 -0.85 -16.63
CA ASN A 38 -10.86 -1.17 -15.33
C ASN A 38 -11.74 0.00 -14.83
N PRO A 39 -12.85 -0.29 -14.14
CA PRO A 39 -13.69 0.76 -13.58
C PRO A 39 -12.94 1.52 -12.48
N THR A 40 -12.98 2.85 -12.52
CA THR A 40 -12.42 3.74 -11.50
C THR A 40 -13.51 4.61 -10.86
N ILE A 41 -13.13 5.43 -9.88
CA ILE A 41 -14.03 6.44 -9.29
C ILE A 41 -14.43 7.48 -10.35
N ILE A 42 -13.51 7.83 -11.26
CA ILE A 42 -13.72 8.84 -12.30
C ILE A 42 -14.43 8.23 -13.52
N PHE A 43 -14.10 6.97 -13.85
CA PHE A 43 -14.70 6.22 -14.96
C PHE A 43 -15.44 4.99 -14.41
N PRO A 44 -16.68 5.14 -13.92
CA PRO A 44 -17.44 4.04 -13.31
C PRO A 44 -18.12 3.12 -14.33
N GLU A 45 -17.88 3.32 -15.64
CA GLU A 45 -18.44 2.45 -16.68
C GLU A 45 -18.06 1.00 -16.44
N ASN A 46 -19.04 0.10 -16.57
CA ASN A 46 -18.87 -1.35 -16.37
C ASN A 46 -18.44 -1.79 -14.95
N ALA A 47 -18.57 -0.92 -13.94
CA ALA A 47 -18.28 -1.30 -12.56
C ALA A 47 -19.22 -2.40 -12.05
N ASP A 48 -18.71 -3.62 -11.85
CA ASP A 48 -19.44 -4.65 -11.09
C ASP A 48 -19.46 -4.23 -9.60
N PRO A 49 -20.64 -4.01 -9.00
CA PRO A 49 -20.76 -3.63 -7.58
C PRO A 49 -20.10 -4.63 -6.61
N ARG A 50 -19.93 -5.89 -7.03
CA ARG A 50 -19.32 -6.96 -6.23
C ARG A 50 -17.79 -6.92 -6.27
N ALA A 51 -17.19 -6.23 -7.24
CA ALA A 51 -15.75 -6.17 -7.47
C ALA A 51 -15.08 -4.94 -6.81
N LEU A 52 -15.40 -4.67 -5.54
CA LEU A 52 -14.93 -3.47 -4.82
C LEU A 52 -13.40 -3.33 -4.82
N LEU A 53 -12.67 -4.43 -4.62
CA LEU A 53 -11.22 -4.42 -4.57
C LEU A 53 -10.60 -3.98 -5.92
N ILE A 54 -11.17 -4.42 -7.04
CA ILE A 54 -10.72 -4.02 -8.38
C ILE A 54 -11.00 -2.54 -8.61
N ARG A 55 -12.19 -2.06 -8.24
CA ARG A 55 -12.56 -0.65 -8.42
C ARG A 55 -11.68 0.30 -7.61
N TYR A 56 -11.49 0.03 -6.32
CA TYR A 56 -10.66 0.89 -5.46
C TYR A 56 -9.17 0.75 -5.77
N GLY A 57 -8.68 -0.47 -6.02
CA GLY A 57 -7.30 -0.71 -6.42
C GLY A 57 -6.95 0.00 -7.74
N SER A 58 -7.82 -0.12 -8.75
CA SER A 58 -7.62 0.55 -10.04
C SER A 58 -7.70 2.06 -9.91
N SER A 59 -8.63 2.60 -9.11
CA SER A 59 -8.72 4.04 -8.87
C SER A 59 -7.47 4.60 -8.19
N PHE A 60 -6.91 3.86 -7.25
CA PHE A 60 -5.69 4.26 -6.55
C PHE A 60 -4.47 4.18 -7.47
N ALA A 61 -4.37 3.12 -8.27
CA ALA A 61 -3.33 2.97 -9.27
C ALA A 61 -3.40 4.07 -10.34
N ASP A 62 -4.60 4.40 -10.82
CA ASP A 62 -4.86 5.48 -11.78
C ASP A 62 -4.32 6.82 -11.26
N PHE A 63 -4.70 7.17 -10.02
CA PHE A 63 -4.25 8.39 -9.35
C PHE A 63 -2.72 8.44 -9.22
N ILE A 64 -2.10 7.35 -8.74
CA ILE A 64 -0.64 7.31 -8.53
C ILE A 64 0.11 7.37 -9.87
N LEU A 65 -0.34 6.62 -10.89
CA LEU A 65 0.30 6.61 -12.21
C LEU A 65 0.17 7.97 -12.89
N GLN A 66 -0.96 8.65 -12.74
CA GLN A 66 -1.13 10.00 -13.28
C GLN A 66 -0.24 11.02 -12.58
N ALA A 67 -0.03 10.89 -11.27
CA ALA A 67 0.82 11.80 -10.50
C ALA A 67 2.32 11.54 -10.65
N PHE A 68 2.74 10.27 -10.70
CA PHE A 68 4.15 9.87 -10.60
C PHE A 68 4.66 9.06 -11.80
N GLY A 69 3.79 8.65 -12.73
CA GLY A 69 4.15 7.79 -13.85
C GLY A 69 4.77 6.46 -13.39
N LEU A 70 5.76 5.97 -14.13
CA LEU A 70 6.46 4.72 -13.80
C LEU A 70 7.27 4.78 -12.49
N ILE A 71 7.58 5.98 -11.98
CA ILE A 71 8.26 6.15 -10.68
C ILE A 71 7.39 5.62 -9.52
N ALA A 72 6.08 5.48 -9.73
CA ALA A 72 5.16 4.82 -8.81
C ALA A 72 5.63 3.44 -8.31
N PHE A 73 6.28 2.65 -9.17
CA PHE A 73 6.85 1.37 -8.77
C PHE A 73 8.00 1.53 -7.75
N GLY A 74 8.79 2.60 -7.89
CA GLY A 74 9.81 2.97 -6.91
C GLY A 74 9.22 3.40 -5.57
N LEU A 75 8.05 4.04 -5.55
CA LEU A 75 7.32 4.34 -4.31
C LEU A 75 6.95 3.05 -3.56
N CYS A 76 6.45 2.03 -4.28
CA CYS A 76 6.13 0.73 -3.68
C CYS A 76 7.35 0.10 -3.01
N MET A 77 8.48 0.09 -3.70
CA MET A 77 9.74 -0.45 -3.17
C MET A 77 10.22 0.35 -1.94
N ASN A 78 10.02 1.66 -1.91
CA ASN A 78 10.33 2.47 -0.72
C ASN A 78 9.45 2.06 0.48
N PHE A 79 8.14 1.91 0.30
CA PHE A 79 7.26 1.46 1.38
C PHE A 79 7.65 0.07 1.92
N MET A 80 7.97 -0.87 1.02
CA MET A 80 8.41 -2.21 1.42
C MET A 80 9.75 -2.19 2.16
N THR A 81 10.76 -1.53 1.61
CA THR A 81 12.10 -1.52 2.21
C THR A 81 12.13 -0.75 3.53
N TRP A 82 11.45 0.39 3.61
CA TRP A 82 11.37 1.17 4.83
C TRP A 82 10.52 0.49 5.90
N GLY A 83 9.38 -0.11 5.52
CA GLY A 83 8.57 -0.92 6.42
C GLY A 83 9.32 -2.13 6.97
N ALA A 84 10.04 -2.85 6.11
CA ALA A 84 10.87 -3.97 6.51
C ALA A 84 11.97 -3.53 7.48
N LYS A 85 12.64 -2.41 7.18
CA LYS A 85 13.64 -1.82 8.07
C LYS A 85 13.04 -1.47 9.43
N LEU A 86 11.88 -0.80 9.46
CA LEU A 86 11.23 -0.41 10.70
C LEU A 86 10.80 -1.61 11.56
N GLY A 87 10.30 -2.67 10.93
CA GLY A 87 9.83 -3.87 11.63
C GLY A 87 10.96 -4.82 12.07
N LEU A 88 12.12 -4.79 11.40
CA LEU A 88 13.24 -5.69 11.67
C LEU A 88 14.37 -5.03 12.48
N ASP A 89 14.60 -3.72 12.33
CA ASP A 89 15.61 -3.01 13.11
C ASP A 89 15.14 -2.83 14.55
N LYS A 90 15.66 -3.68 15.42
CA LYS A 90 15.53 -3.59 16.88
C LYS A 90 16.61 -2.68 17.43
N LYS A 91 16.42 -1.36 17.31
CA LYS A 91 17.16 -0.39 18.13
C LYS A 91 16.39 -0.05 19.40
#